data_AF-A0A9D8MTP3-F1
#
_entry.id   AF-A0A9D8MTP3-F1
#
_cell.length_a   1.000
_cell.length_b   1.000
_cell.length_c   1.000
_cell.angle_alpha   90.00
_cell.angle_beta   90.00
_cell.angle_gamma   90.00
#
_symmetry.space_group_name_H-M   'P 1'
#
loop_
_entity.id
_entity.type
_entity.pdbx_description
1 polymer ?
#
loop_
_entity_poly.entity_id
_entity_poly.type
_entity_poly.pdbx_seq_one_letter_code
_entity_poly.pdbx_strand_id
1 'polypeptide(L)'
;AIHLMPASNDYINRALARYHQQNLRGAMSDYDIAIDMDANSFLGHYNRGLLRAQVGDNNRAIEDFDFVISCEPDNTIAVFNRALLRVQTGDYKGAEEDFTAVLNEYPKFLYGYECRADVRDKLGKRKLAEEDRLVLLKAQLASWGGGDSRQEDEEDAKDSDVRRKSDHNVKKYKRLVIADDDLALEGNEYASEYRGRVQNRNIHVELLPLYVATCYEQTSELARNVAYHHDLDELNHSGQLPRPLIVTSAESPLTEDQISFHFADINEQTRLVAQSAGDETDDGETGGNAASQSAIHWFARGLDFYLVQDLISAIADYSSAIAADGSLWVAYFNRAVARYKQAQIDGEEANELVSDASSVGTQYASYQLCLADLGKVIDLAPDFAYAWYNRANIHAMMQDYNAAIADYNEVIAMNPSFAEAYYNRGLARLFLGQNELGTRDLSKAGELGLYGAYNLIKRFGE
;
A
#
# COMPACT_ATOMS: atom_id res chain seq x y z
N ALA A 1 21.71 -19.97 -4.85
CA ALA A 1 21.20 -19.52 -3.54
C ALA A 1 21.89 -18.20 -3.22
N ILE A 2 21.19 -17.08 -3.38
CA ILE A 2 21.69 -15.78 -2.92
C ILE A 2 21.45 -15.78 -1.40
N HIS A 3 22.52 -15.93 -0.62
CA HIS A 3 22.44 -15.72 0.82
C HIS A 3 22.31 -14.20 1.05
N LEU A 4 21.09 -13.71 1.22
CA LEU A 4 20.87 -12.40 1.82
C LEU A 4 21.33 -12.49 3.28
N MET A 5 22.49 -11.88 3.57
CA MET A 5 22.91 -11.69 4.96
C MET A 5 22.05 -10.57 5.55
N PRO A 6 21.40 -10.78 6.70
CA PRO A 6 20.60 -9.73 7.35
C PRO A 6 21.47 -8.52 7.68
N ALA A 7 20.95 -7.32 7.48
CA ALA A 7 21.65 -6.06 7.78
C ALA A 7 21.54 -5.70 9.27
N SER A 8 22.42 -4.81 9.76
CA SER A 8 22.37 -4.32 11.15
C SER A 8 21.00 -3.72 11.51
N ASN A 9 20.38 -2.98 10.59
CA ASN A 9 19.05 -2.40 10.76
C ASN A 9 17.94 -3.43 10.95
N ASP A 10 18.07 -4.64 10.37
CA ASP A 10 17.08 -5.71 10.56
C ASP A 10 17.06 -6.19 12.02
N TYR A 11 18.24 -6.26 12.66
CA TYR A 11 18.36 -6.59 14.07
C TYR A 11 17.86 -5.47 14.97
N ILE A 12 18.06 -4.19 14.60
CA ILE A 12 17.48 -3.04 15.33
C ILE A 12 15.96 -3.10 15.30
N ASN A 13 15.36 -3.34 14.14
CA ASN A 13 13.91 -3.45 13.98
C ASN A 13 13.36 -4.66 14.75
N ARG A 14 14.07 -5.79 14.72
CA ARG A 14 13.69 -6.97 15.51
C ARG A 14 13.82 -6.73 17.01
N ALA A 15 14.84 -5.99 17.45
CA ALA A 15 15.01 -5.60 18.85
C ALA A 15 13.84 -4.73 19.34
N LEU A 16 13.41 -3.76 18.52
CA LEU A 16 12.22 -2.94 18.79
C LEU A 16 10.96 -3.80 18.94
N ALA A 17 10.73 -4.74 18.01
CA ALA A 17 9.59 -5.66 18.11
C ALA A 17 9.62 -6.50 19.40
N ARG A 18 10.80 -7.00 19.79
CA ARG A 18 10.99 -7.75 21.05
C ARG A 18 10.81 -6.88 22.29
N TYR A 19 11.20 -5.61 22.22
CA TYR A 19 10.99 -4.63 23.28
C TYR A 19 9.50 -4.47 23.58
N HIS A 20 8.67 -4.26 22.55
CA HIS A 20 7.21 -4.16 22.70
C HIS A 20 6.55 -5.47 23.18
N GLN A 21 7.16 -6.62 22.90
CA GLN A 21 6.75 -7.92 23.47
C GLN A 21 7.19 -8.13 24.93
N GLN A 22 7.77 -7.11 25.58
CA GLN A 22 8.38 -7.19 26.91
C GLN A 22 9.53 -8.19 27.02
N ASN A 23 10.08 -8.64 25.88
CA ASN A 23 11.26 -9.51 25.83
C ASN A 23 12.54 -8.66 25.82
N LEU A 24 12.81 -7.99 26.95
CA LEU A 24 13.94 -7.08 27.10
C LEU A 24 15.29 -7.78 26.89
N ARG A 25 15.41 -9.05 27.30
CA ARG A 25 16.64 -9.85 27.09
C ARG A 25 16.88 -10.13 25.61
N GLY A 26 15.83 -10.50 24.89
CA GLY A 26 15.91 -10.74 23.44
C GLY A 26 16.15 -9.45 22.66
N ALA A 27 15.58 -8.32 23.10
CA ALA A 27 15.84 -7.00 22.52
C ALA A 27 17.30 -6.58 22.73
N MET A 28 17.83 -6.73 23.96
CA MET A 28 19.23 -6.42 24.28
C MET A 28 20.19 -7.23 23.41
N SER A 29 19.96 -8.54 23.29
CA SER A 29 20.78 -9.42 22.46
C SER A 29 20.77 -9.00 20.98
N ASP A 30 19.64 -8.52 20.46
CA ASP A 30 19.56 -8.07 19.08
C ASP A 30 20.26 -6.71 18.87
N TYR A 31 20.20 -5.80 19.84
CA TYR A 31 20.98 -4.56 19.78
C TYR A 31 22.49 -4.83 19.86
N ASP A 32 22.92 -5.77 20.70
CA ASP A 32 24.31 -6.17 20.77
C ASP A 32 24.78 -6.75 19.42
N ILE A 33 24.00 -7.63 18.79
CA ILE A 33 24.30 -8.15 17.44
C ILE A 33 24.34 -7.01 16.41
N ALA A 34 23.39 -6.07 16.45
CA ALA A 34 23.37 -4.95 15.51
C ALA A 34 24.63 -4.08 15.59
N ILE A 35 25.14 -3.85 16.81
CA ILE A 35 26.35 -3.07 17.06
C ILE A 35 27.62 -3.88 16.75
N ASP A 36 27.60 -5.19 16.95
CA ASP A 36 28.70 -6.07 16.51
C ASP A 36 28.84 -6.07 14.98
N MET A 37 27.73 -5.90 14.25
CA MET A 37 27.70 -5.78 12.79
C MET A 37 28.08 -4.38 12.31
N ASP A 38 27.58 -3.34 12.96
CA ASP A 38 27.91 -1.95 12.70
C ASP A 38 28.21 -1.22 14.01
N ALA A 39 29.50 -1.16 14.33
CA ALA A 39 29.99 -0.51 15.55
C ALA A 39 29.74 1.00 15.59
N ASN A 40 29.37 1.62 14.46
CA ASN A 40 29.04 3.04 14.40
C ASN A 40 27.52 3.30 14.30
N SER A 41 26.70 2.29 14.57
CA SER A 41 25.24 2.40 14.46
C SER A 41 24.66 3.33 15.53
N PHE A 42 24.32 4.55 15.11
CA PHE A 42 23.64 5.52 15.96
C PHE A 42 22.38 4.94 16.63
N LEU A 43 21.52 4.30 15.84
CA LEU A 43 20.25 3.73 16.31
C LEU A 43 20.48 2.60 17.30
N GLY A 44 21.47 1.74 17.03
CA GLY A 44 21.87 0.67 17.93
C GLY A 44 22.28 1.20 19.29
N HIS A 45 23.24 2.13 19.32
CA HIS A 45 23.74 2.71 20.58
C HIS A 45 22.66 3.49 21.33
N TYR A 46 21.87 4.33 20.65
CA TYR A 46 20.83 5.12 21.30
C TYR A 46 19.77 4.22 21.97
N ASN A 47 19.23 3.25 21.22
CA ASN A 47 18.16 2.38 21.71
C ASN A 47 18.67 1.43 22.79
N ARG A 48 19.89 0.91 22.64
CA ARG A 48 20.53 0.10 23.68
C ARG A 48 20.78 0.91 24.95
N GLY A 49 21.20 2.16 24.84
CA GLY A 49 21.38 3.08 25.96
C GLY A 49 20.10 3.28 26.77
N LEU A 50 18.97 3.52 26.09
CA LEU A 50 17.64 3.59 26.72
C LEU A 50 17.24 2.27 27.39
N LEU A 51 17.46 1.14 26.71
CA LEU A 51 17.12 -0.17 27.26
C LEU A 51 17.97 -0.51 28.50
N ARG A 52 19.27 -0.18 28.47
CA ARG A 52 20.20 -0.34 29.59
C ARG A 52 19.77 0.51 30.78
N ALA A 53 19.36 1.76 30.54
CA ALA A 53 18.80 2.63 31.57
C ALA A 53 17.55 2.00 32.22
N GLN A 54 16.65 1.42 31.42
CA GLN A 54 15.44 0.77 31.93
C GLN A 54 15.72 -0.47 32.78
N VAL A 55 16.75 -1.24 32.46
CA VAL A 55 17.16 -2.41 33.27
C VAL A 55 18.14 -2.05 34.41
N GLY A 56 18.48 -0.77 34.57
CA GLY A 56 19.34 -0.25 35.64
C GLY A 56 20.85 -0.39 35.40
N ASP A 57 21.28 -0.73 34.19
CA ASP A 57 22.71 -0.77 33.81
C ASP A 57 23.21 0.63 33.43
N ASN A 58 23.14 1.55 34.39
CA ASN A 58 23.27 2.99 34.17
C ASN A 58 24.65 3.42 33.66
N ASN A 59 25.74 2.80 34.15
CA ASN A 59 27.09 3.16 33.70
C ASN A 59 27.30 2.81 32.23
N ARG A 60 26.84 1.63 31.78
CA ARG A 60 26.92 1.25 30.37
C ARG A 60 25.94 2.00 29.49
N ALA A 61 24.80 2.42 30.04
CA ALA A 61 23.90 3.34 29.34
C ALA A 61 24.56 4.69 29.08
N ILE A 62 25.34 5.22 30.04
CA ILE A 62 26.12 6.45 29.86
C ILE A 62 27.13 6.28 28.73
N GLU A 63 27.85 5.15 28.66
CA GLU A 63 28.79 4.87 27.56
C GLU A 63 28.12 4.90 26.18
N ASP A 64 26.90 4.34 26.07
CA ASP A 64 26.13 4.38 24.82
C ASP A 64 25.71 5.82 24.46
N PHE A 65 25.29 6.64 25.43
CA PHE A 65 24.95 8.04 25.16
C PHE A 65 26.18 8.90 24.88
N ASP A 66 27.32 8.63 25.52
CA ASP A 66 28.59 9.28 25.19
C ASP A 66 29.00 9.00 23.74
N PHE A 67 28.81 7.76 23.27
CA PHE A 67 29.00 7.42 21.86
C PHE A 67 28.06 8.22 20.96
N VAL A 68 26.75 8.24 21.25
CA VAL A 68 25.76 9.00 20.47
C VAL A 68 26.15 10.49 20.38
N ILE A 69 26.55 11.10 21.50
CA ILE A 69 26.94 12.51 21.56
C ILE A 69 28.26 12.76 20.80
N SER A 70 29.15 11.76 20.74
CA SER A 70 30.36 11.87 19.92
C SER A 70 30.05 11.89 18.42
N CYS A 71 28.99 11.21 17.99
CA CYS A 71 28.50 11.24 16.60
C CYS A 71 27.70 12.51 16.29
N GLU A 72 26.84 12.93 17.21
CA GLU A 72 25.95 14.10 17.09
C GLU A 72 26.07 15.00 18.33
N PRO A 73 27.03 15.93 18.34
CA PRO A 73 27.31 16.80 19.50
C PRO A 73 26.14 17.72 19.89
N ASP A 74 25.23 17.99 18.97
CA ASP A 74 24.03 18.82 19.12
C ASP A 74 22.79 18.03 19.53
N ASN A 75 22.90 16.70 19.73
CA ASN A 75 21.79 15.85 20.14
C ASN A 75 21.38 16.10 21.60
N THR A 76 20.60 17.16 21.82
CA THR A 76 20.11 17.57 23.14
C THR A 76 19.31 16.49 23.86
N ILE A 77 18.65 15.59 23.12
CA ILE A 77 17.91 14.47 23.70
C ILE A 77 18.86 13.44 24.33
N ALA A 78 19.94 13.09 23.63
CA ALA A 78 21.00 12.22 24.16
C ALA A 78 21.69 12.85 25.37
N VAL A 79 22.01 14.15 25.29
CA VAL A 79 22.58 14.92 26.41
C VAL A 79 21.64 14.91 27.63
N PHE A 80 20.33 15.08 27.41
CA PHE A 80 19.35 15.04 28.49
C PHE A 80 19.25 13.66 29.14
N ASN A 81 19.21 12.59 28.34
CA ASN A 81 19.22 11.22 28.87
C ASN A 81 20.50 10.90 29.65
N ARG A 82 21.66 11.35 29.16
CA ARG A 82 22.93 11.24 29.89
C ARG A 82 22.88 12.02 31.22
N ALA A 83 22.30 13.23 31.24
CA ALA A 83 22.13 14.01 32.45
C ALA A 83 21.34 13.24 33.51
N LEU A 84 20.20 12.66 33.13
CA LEU A 84 19.36 11.85 34.02
C LEU A 84 20.13 10.64 34.58
N LEU A 85 20.91 9.96 33.73
CA LEU A 85 21.73 8.83 34.16
C LEU A 85 22.87 9.26 35.11
N ARG A 86 23.52 10.39 34.85
CA ARG A 86 24.53 10.98 35.74
C ARG A 86 23.94 11.33 37.12
N VAL A 87 22.69 11.79 37.19
CA VAL A 87 22.00 11.97 38.48
C VAL A 87 21.83 10.65 39.21
N GLN A 88 21.50 9.56 38.50
CA GLN A 88 21.31 8.23 39.10
C GLN A 88 22.64 7.61 39.55
N THR A 89 23.74 7.86 38.84
CA THR A 89 25.09 7.37 39.21
C THR A 89 25.81 8.28 40.22
N GLY A 90 25.25 9.45 40.52
CA GLY A 90 25.76 10.40 41.53
C GLY A 90 26.75 11.43 40.99
N ASP A 91 26.98 11.49 39.68
CA ASP A 91 27.74 12.57 39.04
C ASP A 91 26.88 13.82 38.87
N TYR A 92 26.65 14.51 39.99
CA TYR A 92 25.82 15.72 40.00
C TYR A 92 26.47 16.88 39.24
N LYS A 93 27.81 16.93 39.14
CA LYS A 93 28.51 18.00 38.42
C LYS A 93 28.30 17.85 36.91
N GLY A 94 28.56 16.65 36.36
CA GLY A 94 28.32 16.38 34.95
C GLY A 94 26.83 16.48 34.58
N ALA A 95 25.92 16.10 35.49
CA ALA A 95 24.49 16.29 35.28
C ALA A 95 24.10 17.78 35.16
N GLU A 96 24.64 18.66 36.00
CA GLU A 96 24.36 20.10 35.93
C GLU A 96 24.83 20.72 34.61
N GLU A 97 26.01 20.30 34.13
CA GLU A 97 26.56 20.73 32.84
C GLU A 97 25.65 20.32 31.68
N ASP A 98 25.24 19.04 31.64
CA ASP A 98 24.34 18.51 30.60
C ASP A 98 22.96 19.19 30.64
N PHE A 99 22.34 19.33 31.83
CA PHE A 99 21.06 20.06 31.95
C PHE A 99 21.20 21.51 31.51
N THR A 100 22.33 22.16 31.78
CA THR A 100 22.56 23.54 31.34
C THR A 100 22.69 23.62 29.83
N ALA A 101 23.38 22.68 29.18
CA ALA A 101 23.46 22.61 27.72
C ALA A 101 22.05 22.46 27.10
N VAL A 102 21.23 21.56 27.63
CA VAL A 102 19.85 21.34 27.14
C VAL A 102 18.98 22.59 27.32
N LEU A 103 19.05 23.26 28.46
CA LEU A 103 18.23 24.43 28.75
C LEU A 103 18.67 25.70 28.01
N ASN A 104 19.91 25.76 27.54
CA ASN A 104 20.35 26.84 26.66
C ASN A 104 19.65 26.75 25.28
N GLU A 105 19.47 25.54 24.75
CA GLU A 105 18.75 25.29 23.49
C GLU A 105 17.22 25.31 23.68
N TYR A 106 16.73 24.75 24.79
CA TYR A 106 15.30 24.62 25.09
C TYR A 106 14.90 25.37 26.39
N PRO A 107 14.90 26.71 26.41
CA PRO A 107 14.63 27.51 27.60
C PRO A 107 13.16 27.44 28.09
N LYS A 108 12.26 26.85 27.30
CA LYS A 108 10.86 26.60 27.71
C LYS A 108 10.66 25.19 28.28
N PHE A 109 11.68 24.35 28.32
CA PHE A 109 11.56 22.98 28.81
C PHE A 109 11.56 22.94 30.35
N LEU A 110 10.38 23.09 30.94
CA LEU A 110 10.20 23.22 32.39
C LEU A 110 10.75 22.02 33.17
N TYR A 111 10.54 20.79 32.69
CA TYR A 111 11.06 19.59 33.35
C TYR A 111 12.60 19.58 33.45
N GLY A 112 13.31 20.20 32.51
CA GLY A 112 14.76 20.38 32.60
C GLY A 112 15.17 21.30 33.75
N TYR A 113 14.42 22.38 34.00
CA TYR A 113 14.67 23.28 35.15
C TYR A 113 14.40 22.57 36.48
N GLU A 114 13.36 21.75 36.56
CA GLU A 114 13.07 20.93 37.75
C GLU A 114 14.24 19.99 38.08
N CYS A 115 14.69 19.22 37.09
CA CYS A 115 15.83 18.30 37.25
C CYS A 115 17.12 19.04 37.65
N ARG A 116 17.41 20.20 37.02
CA ARG A 116 18.62 20.98 37.32
C ARG A 116 18.56 21.61 38.72
N ALA A 117 17.40 22.07 39.17
CA ALA A 117 17.22 22.61 40.52
C ALA A 117 17.55 21.56 41.59
N ASP A 118 17.04 20.33 41.42
CA ASP A 118 17.31 19.21 42.33
C ASP A 118 18.80 18.86 42.37
N VAL A 119 19.46 18.84 41.22
CA VAL A 119 20.91 18.62 41.12
C VAL A 119 21.69 19.73 41.83
N ARG A 120 21.31 20.99 41.62
CA ARG A 120 21.96 22.15 42.25
C ARG A 120 21.81 22.15 43.77
N ASP A 121 20.66 21.71 44.28
CA ASP A 121 20.48 21.53 45.72
C ASP A 121 21.40 20.45 46.28
N LYS A 122 21.55 19.32 45.59
CA LYS A 122 22.50 18.27 45.97
C LYS A 122 23.96 18.74 45.93
N LEU A 123 24.30 19.69 45.05
CA LEU A 123 25.60 20.36 45.00
C LEU A 123 25.76 21.49 46.02
N GLY A 124 24.72 21.84 46.78
CA GLY A 124 24.71 22.96 47.73
C GLY A 124 24.63 24.34 47.08
N LYS A 125 24.33 24.42 45.77
CA LYS A 125 24.21 25.66 44.97
C LYS A 125 22.83 26.30 45.13
N ARG A 126 22.41 26.55 46.38
CA ARG A 126 21.04 26.98 46.73
C ARG A 126 20.52 28.18 45.94
N LYS A 127 21.37 29.21 45.74
CA LYS A 127 20.96 30.41 44.99
C LYS A 127 20.54 30.09 43.55
N LEU A 128 21.31 29.24 42.86
CA LEU A 128 21.03 28.85 41.48
C LEU A 128 19.82 27.92 41.39
N ALA A 129 19.59 27.07 42.40
CA ALA A 129 18.38 26.24 42.47
C ALA A 129 17.11 27.10 42.63
N GLU A 130 17.17 28.16 43.46
CA GLU A 130 16.07 29.12 43.61
C GLU A 130 15.80 29.91 42.31
N GLU A 131 16.81 30.21 41.51
CA GLU A 131 16.63 30.82 40.18
C GLU A 131 15.83 29.90 39.24
N ASP A 132 16.16 28.60 39.21
CA ASP A 132 15.42 27.62 38.41
C ASP A 132 13.97 27.45 38.91
N ARG A 133 13.77 27.40 40.24
CA ARG A 133 12.43 27.36 40.85
C ARG A 133 11.60 28.60 40.54
N LEU A 134 12.23 29.77 40.47
CA LEU A 134 11.56 31.01 40.09
C LEU A 134 11.04 30.93 38.65
N VAL A 135 11.78 30.32 37.73
CA VAL A 135 11.32 30.08 36.34
C VAL A 135 10.07 29.20 36.35
N LEU A 136 10.08 28.09 37.10
CA LEU A 136 8.93 27.19 37.24
C LEU A 136 7.71 27.91 37.83
N LEU A 137 7.89 28.68 38.91
CA LEU A 137 6.81 29.44 39.55
C LEU A 137 6.21 30.48 38.61
N LYS A 138 7.04 31.19 37.84
CA LYS A 138 6.58 32.15 36.83
C LYS A 138 5.75 31.46 35.74
N ALA A 139 6.18 30.29 35.27
CA ALA A 139 5.43 29.51 34.29
C ALA A 139 4.06 29.05 34.84
N GLN A 140 4.00 28.59 36.09
CA GLN A 140 2.75 28.21 36.76
C GLN A 140 1.79 29.40 36.93
N LEU A 141 2.29 30.56 37.37
CA LEU A 141 1.48 31.77 37.52
C LEU A 141 0.95 32.29 36.17
N ALA A 142 1.77 32.21 35.11
CA ALA A 142 1.34 32.57 33.76
C ALA A 142 0.18 31.67 33.28
N SER A 143 0.20 30.38 33.62
CA SER A 143 -0.88 29.44 33.30
C SER A 143 -2.21 29.79 33.99
N TRP A 144 -2.18 30.35 35.21
CA TRP A 144 -3.38 30.75 35.96
C TRP A 144 -3.99 32.08 35.49
N GLY A 145 -3.22 32.95 34.83
CA GLY A 145 -3.60 34.32 34.49
C GLY A 145 -4.52 34.51 33.28
N GLY A 146 -5.10 33.43 32.71
CA GLY A 146 -6.06 33.52 31.60
C GLY A 146 -5.44 33.68 30.20
N GLY A 147 -4.12 33.53 30.06
CA GLY A 147 -3.47 33.34 28.77
C GLY A 147 -3.59 31.89 28.33
N ASP A 148 -4.10 31.69 27.12
CA ASP A 148 -4.23 30.43 26.39
C ASP A 148 -2.93 29.62 26.42
N SER A 149 -2.75 28.79 27.45
CA SER A 149 -1.55 27.99 27.72
C SER A 149 -1.89 26.53 27.99
N ARG A 150 -3.16 26.14 27.78
CA ARG A 150 -3.60 24.74 27.84
C ARG A 150 -3.23 23.94 26.59
N GLN A 151 -2.69 24.57 25.54
CA GLN A 151 -2.42 23.91 24.27
C GLN A 151 -1.03 23.27 24.14
N GLU A 152 -0.02 23.66 24.93
CA GLU A 152 1.37 23.19 24.68
C GLU A 152 1.80 21.92 25.44
N ASP A 153 1.00 21.44 26.41
CA ASP A 153 1.32 20.23 27.19
C ASP A 153 0.38 19.03 26.92
N GLU A 154 -0.74 19.21 26.21
CA GLU A 154 -1.69 18.14 25.88
C GLU A 154 -1.49 17.50 24.48
N GLU A 155 -0.67 18.08 23.59
CA GLU A 155 -0.56 17.59 22.20
C GLU A 155 0.35 16.35 21.98
N ASP A 156 1.13 15.91 22.97
CA ASP A 156 2.03 14.76 22.80
C ASP A 156 1.44 13.41 23.29
N ALA A 157 0.15 13.38 23.62
CA ALA A 157 -0.59 12.17 24.03
C ALA A 157 -1.08 11.30 22.85
N LYS A 158 -0.43 11.37 21.68
CA LYS A 158 -0.47 10.26 20.72
C LYS A 158 0.65 9.29 21.08
N ASP A 159 0.21 8.19 21.69
CA ASP A 159 0.89 7.05 22.30
C ASP A 159 1.83 6.29 21.35
N SER A 160 2.86 6.96 20.82
CA SER A 160 3.95 6.29 20.11
C SER A 160 5.16 6.18 21.03
N ASP A 161 5.56 4.94 21.31
CA ASP A 161 6.77 4.58 22.07
C ASP A 161 8.07 4.92 21.31
N VAL A 162 7.97 5.32 20.04
CA VAL A 162 9.11 5.60 19.15
C VAL A 162 9.11 7.04 18.61
N ARG A 163 10.29 7.52 18.23
CA ARG A 163 10.53 8.80 17.54
C ARG A 163 11.47 8.60 16.35
N ARG A 164 11.37 9.49 15.37
CA ARG A 164 12.30 9.52 14.24
C ARG A 164 13.66 10.08 14.66
N LYS A 165 14.71 9.75 13.91
CA LYS A 165 16.06 10.25 14.19
C LYS A 165 16.13 11.78 14.03
N SER A 166 15.49 12.32 13.00
CA SER A 166 15.33 13.76 12.73
C SER A 166 14.46 14.51 13.74
N ASP A 167 13.79 13.82 14.66
CA ASP A 167 12.99 14.46 15.70
C ASP A 167 13.88 14.93 16.86
N HIS A 168 14.02 16.25 16.99
CA HIS A 168 14.85 16.91 17.99
C HIS A 168 14.04 17.40 19.21
N ASN A 169 12.75 17.06 19.33
CA ASN A 169 11.94 17.49 20.46
C ASN A 169 12.41 16.83 21.77
N VAL A 170 13.02 17.63 22.65
CA VAL A 170 13.54 17.17 23.96
C VAL A 170 12.48 16.54 24.85
N LYS A 171 11.18 16.87 24.70
CA LYS A 171 10.09 16.24 25.46
C LYS A 171 9.98 14.73 25.17
N LYS A 172 10.50 14.26 24.03
CA LYS A 172 10.46 12.85 23.60
C LYS A 172 11.67 12.01 24.06
N TYR A 173 12.40 12.47 25.08
CA TYR A 173 13.62 11.82 25.57
C TYR A 173 13.47 10.34 25.99
N LYS A 174 12.26 9.90 26.33
CA LYS A 174 12.00 8.49 26.69
C LYS A 174 11.74 7.56 25.51
N ARG A 175 11.58 8.09 24.29
CA ARG A 175 11.17 7.31 23.12
C ARG A 175 12.36 6.67 22.41
N LEU A 176 12.20 5.42 21.97
CA LEU A 176 13.18 4.73 21.13
C LEU A 176 13.25 5.38 19.75
N VAL A 177 14.38 5.25 19.05
CA VAL A 177 14.65 5.94 17.79
C VAL A 177 14.59 4.97 16.62
N ILE A 178 13.90 5.38 15.57
CA ILE A 178 13.86 4.72 14.26
C ILE A 178 14.57 5.57 13.20
N ALA A 179 14.99 4.95 12.10
CA ALA A 179 15.61 5.66 10.98
C ALA A 179 14.65 6.71 10.38
N ASP A 180 15.21 7.75 9.79
CA ASP A 180 14.46 8.63 8.90
C ASP A 180 14.39 7.92 7.54
N ASP A 181 13.19 7.60 7.05
CA ASP A 181 13.02 6.82 5.83
C ASP A 181 13.52 7.58 4.57
N ASP A 182 14.75 7.32 4.12
CA ASP A 182 15.23 7.67 2.76
C ASP A 182 14.87 6.59 1.72
N LEU A 183 14.24 5.49 2.16
CA LEU A 183 13.67 4.46 1.31
C LEU A 183 12.17 4.44 1.55
N ALA A 184 11.45 5.14 0.68
CA ALA A 184 10.01 4.99 0.54
C ALA A 184 9.67 3.52 0.21
N LEU A 185 9.48 2.71 1.25
CA LEU A 185 8.60 1.56 1.24
C LEU A 185 7.25 2.06 1.75
N GLU A 186 6.49 2.71 0.87
CA GLU A 186 5.05 2.78 1.04
C GLU A 186 4.52 1.35 1.17
N GLY A 187 3.89 1.04 2.31
CA GLY A 187 2.88 -0.01 2.37
C GLY A 187 3.27 -1.37 2.94
N ASN A 188 4.15 -1.48 3.93
CA ASN A 188 4.18 -2.67 4.78
C ASN A 188 4.60 -2.38 6.23
N GLU A 189 3.80 -1.58 6.91
CA GLU A 189 3.69 -1.67 8.36
C GLU A 189 2.35 -2.33 8.69
N TYR A 190 2.41 -3.51 9.32
CA TYR A 190 1.33 -3.94 10.19
C TYR A 190 1.21 -2.91 11.30
N ALA A 191 0.46 -1.84 11.04
CA ALA A 191 0.04 -0.91 12.05
C ALA A 191 -0.71 -1.71 13.11
N SER A 192 -0.16 -1.76 14.31
CA SER A 192 -0.78 -2.34 15.49
C SER A 192 -1.96 -1.48 15.99
N GLU A 193 -2.76 -0.92 15.08
CA GLU A 193 -4.05 -0.27 15.33
C GLU A 193 -5.16 -1.28 15.73
N TYR A 194 -4.81 -2.54 16.00
CA TYR A 194 -5.74 -3.57 16.43
C TYR A 194 -6.08 -3.50 17.92
N ARG A 195 -6.41 -2.32 18.44
CA ARG A 195 -7.03 -2.21 19.76
C ARG A 195 -7.85 -0.93 19.98
N GLY A 196 -8.92 -0.76 19.21
CA GLY A 196 -10.00 0.16 19.60
C GLY A 196 -10.86 0.66 18.44
N ARG A 197 -12.15 0.28 18.48
CA ARG A 197 -13.29 0.73 17.66
C ARG A 197 -12.93 1.41 16.32
N VAL A 198 -12.82 0.57 15.27
CA VAL A 198 -12.83 0.99 13.86
C VAL A 198 -14.24 1.42 13.49
N GLN A 199 -14.69 2.57 13.99
CA GLN A 199 -16.00 3.10 13.61
C GLN A 199 -15.88 4.31 12.66
N ASN A 200 -14.77 5.05 12.62
CA ASN A 200 -14.73 6.32 11.86
C ASN A 200 -13.39 6.60 11.13
N ARG A 201 -12.87 5.67 10.32
CA ARG A 201 -11.86 6.01 9.29
C ARG A 201 -12.49 5.83 7.92
N ASN A 202 -12.64 6.91 7.16
CA ASN A 202 -13.29 6.90 5.85
C ASN A 202 -12.36 6.31 4.77
N ILE A 203 -12.08 5.01 4.87
CA ILE A 203 -11.41 4.27 3.79
C ILE A 203 -12.47 4.10 2.68
N HIS A 204 -12.16 4.59 1.48
CA HIS A 204 -12.97 4.34 0.29
C HIS A 204 -12.98 2.83 0.05
N VAL A 205 -14.15 2.23 0.13
CA VAL A 205 -14.31 0.78 -0.07
C VAL A 205 -14.44 0.56 -1.57
N GLU A 206 -13.35 0.11 -2.18
CA GLU A 206 -13.26 -0.10 -3.62
C GLU A 206 -13.58 -1.56 -3.99
N LEU A 207 -14.19 -1.72 -5.16
CA LEU A 207 -14.37 -3.03 -5.77
C LEU A 207 -13.01 -3.57 -6.23
N LEU A 208 -12.85 -4.89 -6.14
CA LEU A 208 -11.69 -5.56 -6.73
C LEU A 208 -11.71 -5.39 -8.26
N PRO A 209 -10.52 -5.29 -8.89
CA PRO A 209 -10.39 -4.97 -10.30
C PRO A 209 -11.01 -6.03 -11.22
N LEU A 210 -11.21 -5.64 -12.49
CA LEU A 210 -11.63 -6.51 -13.57
C LEU A 210 -10.54 -7.54 -13.91
N TYR A 211 -10.93 -8.67 -14.48
CA TYR A 211 -10.00 -9.60 -15.12
C TYR A 211 -9.74 -9.19 -16.57
N VAL A 212 -8.55 -9.48 -17.06
CA VAL A 212 -8.14 -9.26 -18.46
C VAL A 212 -7.39 -10.47 -18.98
N ALA A 213 -7.51 -10.76 -20.28
CA ALA A 213 -6.64 -11.73 -20.96
C ALA A 213 -5.37 -11.01 -21.44
N THR A 214 -4.23 -11.33 -20.83
CA THR A 214 -2.93 -10.65 -21.03
C THR A 214 -1.79 -11.66 -21.04
N CYS A 215 -0.57 -11.21 -21.34
CA CYS A 215 0.63 -12.06 -21.36
C CYS A 215 1.42 -12.06 -20.05
N TYR A 216 1.13 -11.13 -19.13
CA TYR A 216 1.91 -10.93 -17.91
C TYR A 216 1.03 -10.75 -16.69
N GLU A 217 1.43 -11.40 -15.61
CA GLU A 217 0.82 -11.30 -14.30
C GLU A 217 1.89 -10.92 -13.28
N GLN A 218 1.50 -10.14 -12.27
CA GLN A 218 2.38 -9.83 -11.15
C GLN A 218 2.78 -11.10 -10.41
N THR A 219 4.09 -11.29 -10.22
CA THR A 219 4.60 -12.42 -9.44
C THR A 219 4.13 -12.30 -7.99
N SER A 220 3.51 -13.36 -7.48
CA SER A 220 3.11 -13.47 -6.07
C SER A 220 3.81 -14.67 -5.44
N GLU A 221 4.29 -14.51 -4.21
CA GLU A 221 4.87 -15.62 -3.43
C GLU A 221 3.82 -16.69 -3.06
N LEU A 222 2.53 -16.33 -3.13
CA LEU A 222 1.41 -17.24 -2.96
C LEU A 222 0.98 -17.78 -4.33
N ALA A 223 0.86 -19.11 -4.43
CA ALA A 223 0.30 -19.75 -5.62
C ALA A 223 -1.13 -19.25 -5.84
N ARG A 224 -1.34 -18.45 -6.88
CA ARG A 224 -2.67 -18.05 -7.35
C ARG A 224 -3.19 -19.14 -8.27
N ASN A 225 -4.49 -19.44 -8.16
CA ASN A 225 -5.14 -20.34 -9.10
C ASN A 225 -5.10 -19.71 -10.48
N VAL A 226 -4.31 -20.28 -11.38
CA VAL A 226 -4.32 -19.88 -12.79
C VAL A 226 -5.70 -20.23 -13.35
N ALA A 227 -6.37 -19.22 -13.89
CA ALA A 227 -7.65 -19.34 -14.55
C ALA A 227 -7.55 -20.30 -15.75
N TYR A 228 -8.07 -21.52 -15.61
CA TYR A 228 -8.18 -22.44 -16.74
C TYR A 228 -9.52 -22.24 -17.45
N HIS A 229 -9.47 -22.00 -18.76
CA HIS A 229 -10.64 -22.03 -19.65
C HIS A 229 -10.26 -22.77 -20.92
N HIS A 230 -11.13 -23.67 -21.37
CA HIS A 230 -10.81 -24.61 -22.46
C HIS A 230 -10.51 -23.90 -23.78
N ASP A 231 -11.36 -22.95 -24.19
CA ASP A 231 -11.23 -22.28 -25.49
C ASP A 231 -10.01 -21.36 -25.52
N LEU A 232 -9.68 -20.73 -24.37
CA LEU A 232 -8.46 -19.94 -24.24
C LEU A 232 -7.20 -20.83 -24.31
N ASP A 233 -7.26 -22.00 -23.69
CA ASP A 233 -6.18 -22.99 -23.74
C ASP A 233 -6.00 -23.52 -25.17
N GLU A 234 -7.09 -23.79 -25.90
CA GLU A 234 -7.05 -24.17 -27.32
C GLU A 234 -6.43 -23.07 -28.19
N LEU A 235 -6.82 -21.81 -27.96
CA LEU A 235 -6.23 -20.65 -28.65
C LEU A 235 -4.71 -20.56 -28.38
N ASN A 236 -4.28 -20.78 -27.15
CA ASN A 236 -2.86 -20.79 -26.79
C ASN A 236 -2.11 -21.94 -27.47
N HIS A 237 -2.70 -23.14 -27.54
CA HIS A 237 -2.10 -24.31 -28.19
C HIS A 237 -2.10 -24.22 -29.73
N SER A 238 -2.95 -23.37 -30.32
CA SER A 238 -3.00 -23.15 -31.76
C SER A 238 -1.70 -22.55 -32.32
N GLY A 239 -0.91 -21.88 -31.48
CA GLY A 239 0.34 -21.21 -31.86
C GLY A 239 0.14 -19.98 -32.76
N GLN A 240 -1.09 -19.48 -32.89
CA GLN A 240 -1.40 -18.31 -33.71
C GLN A 240 -1.05 -16.99 -33.02
N LEU A 241 -0.93 -16.99 -31.68
CA LEU A 241 -0.50 -15.83 -30.91
C LEU A 241 1.01 -15.89 -30.62
N PRO A 242 1.72 -14.75 -30.68
CA PRO A 242 3.15 -14.66 -30.36
C PRO A 242 3.50 -15.11 -28.95
N ARG A 243 2.55 -14.95 -28.01
CA ARG A 243 2.66 -15.37 -26.61
C ARG A 243 1.33 -15.94 -26.12
N PRO A 244 1.37 -16.92 -25.20
CA PRO A 244 0.15 -17.45 -24.60
C PRO A 244 -0.49 -16.41 -23.68
N LEU A 245 -1.82 -16.39 -23.70
CA LEU A 245 -2.65 -15.57 -22.85
C LEU A 245 -2.90 -16.24 -21.49
N ILE A 246 -2.97 -15.42 -20.47
CA ILE A 246 -3.43 -15.75 -19.13
C ILE A 246 -4.54 -14.77 -18.73
N VAL A 247 -5.51 -15.24 -17.94
CA VAL A 247 -6.57 -14.39 -17.39
C VAL A 247 -6.18 -14.02 -15.96
N THR A 248 -5.99 -12.74 -15.70
CA THR A 248 -5.61 -12.23 -14.38
C THR A 248 -6.28 -10.90 -14.10
N SER A 249 -6.43 -10.59 -12.81
CA SER A 249 -6.85 -9.29 -12.29
C SER A 249 -5.66 -8.49 -11.72
N ALA A 250 -4.44 -9.03 -11.80
CA ALA A 250 -3.21 -8.43 -11.28
C ALA A 250 -2.17 -8.23 -12.40
N GLU A 251 -2.43 -7.25 -13.25
CA GLU A 251 -1.55 -6.90 -14.37
C GLU A 251 -0.18 -6.41 -13.88
N SER A 252 0.89 -6.91 -14.51
CA SER A 252 2.26 -6.46 -14.22
C SER A 252 2.63 -5.29 -15.13
N PRO A 253 3.33 -4.26 -14.62
CA PRO A 253 4.03 -3.33 -15.49
C PRO A 253 5.08 -4.10 -16.32
N LEU A 254 5.30 -3.65 -17.55
CA LEU A 254 6.26 -4.25 -18.47
C LEU A 254 7.69 -3.85 -18.14
N THR A 255 8.63 -4.77 -18.38
CA THR A 255 10.07 -4.44 -18.40
C THR A 255 10.47 -3.77 -19.72
N GLU A 256 11.63 -3.11 -19.76
CA GLU A 256 12.15 -2.46 -20.97
C GLU A 256 12.29 -3.44 -22.15
N ASP A 257 12.74 -4.67 -21.89
CA ASP A 257 12.84 -5.73 -22.90
C ASP A 257 11.46 -6.16 -23.43
N GLN A 258 10.45 -6.24 -22.55
CA GLN A 258 9.08 -6.59 -22.94
C GLN A 258 8.45 -5.47 -23.77
N ILE A 259 8.64 -4.21 -23.38
CA ILE A 259 8.18 -3.05 -24.16
C ILE A 259 8.79 -3.08 -25.57
N SER A 260 10.11 -3.30 -25.65
CA SER A 260 10.82 -3.39 -26.94
C SER A 260 10.30 -4.54 -27.81
N PHE A 261 9.98 -5.68 -27.20
CA PHE A 261 9.35 -6.80 -27.89
C PHE A 261 7.98 -6.40 -28.47
N HIS A 262 7.09 -5.79 -27.68
CA HIS A 262 5.76 -5.41 -28.15
C HIS A 262 5.79 -4.36 -29.26
N PHE A 263 6.72 -3.40 -29.22
CA PHE A 263 6.89 -2.47 -30.35
C PHE A 263 7.37 -3.16 -31.63
N ALA A 264 8.24 -4.17 -31.51
CA ALA A 264 8.65 -4.97 -32.67
C ALA A 264 7.50 -5.81 -33.22
N ASP A 265 6.71 -6.43 -32.33
CA ASP A 265 5.56 -7.26 -32.70
C ASP A 265 4.45 -6.42 -33.36
N ILE A 266 4.17 -5.19 -32.88
CA ILE A 266 3.24 -4.27 -33.54
C ILE A 266 3.57 -4.06 -35.03
N ASN A 267 4.86 -3.88 -35.34
CA ASN A 267 5.32 -3.72 -36.73
C ASN A 267 5.10 -5.00 -37.55
N GLU A 268 5.37 -6.16 -36.94
CA GLU A 268 5.19 -7.46 -37.59
C GLU A 268 3.71 -7.79 -37.81
N GLN A 269 2.85 -7.62 -36.80
CA GLN A 269 1.41 -7.80 -36.94
C GLN A 269 0.82 -6.82 -37.95
N THR A 270 1.30 -5.57 -38.03
CA THR A 270 0.88 -4.62 -39.07
C THR A 270 1.19 -5.13 -40.47
N ARG A 271 2.36 -5.74 -40.66
CA ARG A 271 2.75 -6.37 -41.93
C ARG A 271 1.83 -7.57 -42.26
N LEU A 272 1.54 -8.42 -41.28
CA LEU A 272 0.69 -9.61 -41.45
C LEU A 272 -0.76 -9.23 -41.76
N VAL A 273 -1.31 -8.24 -41.06
CA VAL A 273 -2.62 -7.65 -41.35
C VAL A 273 -2.67 -7.15 -42.80
N ALA A 274 -1.68 -6.38 -43.25
CA ALA A 274 -1.64 -5.86 -44.62
C ALA A 274 -1.55 -6.97 -45.68
N GLN A 275 -0.86 -8.07 -45.37
CA GLN A 275 -0.79 -9.24 -46.26
C GLN A 275 -2.13 -9.97 -46.34
N SER A 276 -2.81 -10.16 -45.21
CA SER A 276 -4.13 -10.80 -45.17
C SER A 276 -5.20 -10.00 -45.94
N ALA A 277 -5.06 -8.67 -46.02
CA ALA A 277 -5.94 -7.80 -46.80
C ALA A 277 -5.63 -7.80 -48.31
N GLY A 278 -4.42 -8.20 -48.72
CA GLY A 278 -3.99 -8.24 -50.12
C GLY A 278 -4.39 -9.51 -50.89
N ASP A 279 -4.84 -10.55 -50.17
CA ASP A 279 -5.26 -11.85 -50.72
C ASP A 279 -6.78 -11.92 -51.02
N GLU A 280 -7.50 -10.79 -50.97
CA GLU A 280 -8.89 -10.71 -51.45
C GLU A 280 -8.94 -10.93 -52.98
N THR A 281 -9.22 -12.17 -53.39
CA THR A 281 -9.49 -12.50 -54.79
C THR A 281 -10.78 -11.83 -55.28
N ASP A 282 -10.79 -11.42 -56.56
CA ASP A 282 -11.86 -10.71 -57.30
C ASP A 282 -13.25 -11.38 -57.31
N ASP A 283 -13.40 -12.54 -56.67
CA ASP A 283 -14.63 -13.35 -56.60
C ASP A 283 -15.42 -13.18 -55.28
N GLY A 284 -14.99 -12.31 -54.35
CA GLY A 284 -15.79 -11.88 -53.20
C GLY A 284 -16.09 -12.95 -52.12
N GLU A 285 -15.58 -14.16 -52.26
CA GLU A 285 -15.62 -15.20 -51.23
C GLU A 285 -14.25 -15.33 -50.55
N THR A 286 -14.03 -14.54 -49.50
CA THR A 286 -12.94 -14.79 -48.55
C THR A 286 -13.24 -16.11 -47.83
N GLY A 287 -12.47 -17.15 -48.12
CA GLY A 287 -12.60 -18.44 -47.44
C GLY A 287 -12.48 -18.24 -45.92
N GLY A 288 -13.39 -18.83 -45.13
CA GLY A 288 -13.52 -18.54 -43.69
C GLY A 288 -12.24 -18.67 -42.85
N ASN A 289 -11.24 -19.43 -43.33
CA ASN A 289 -9.94 -19.55 -42.67
C ASN A 289 -9.07 -18.28 -42.80
N ALA A 290 -9.15 -17.55 -43.92
CA ALA A 290 -8.37 -16.32 -44.12
C ALA A 290 -8.91 -15.15 -43.28
N ALA A 291 -10.24 -15.08 -43.11
CA ALA A 291 -10.89 -14.09 -42.26
C ALA A 291 -10.53 -14.30 -40.78
N SER A 292 -10.58 -15.56 -40.29
CA SER A 292 -10.16 -15.89 -38.93
C SER A 292 -8.67 -15.64 -38.69
N GLN A 293 -7.79 -15.90 -39.67
CA GLN A 293 -6.36 -15.56 -39.54
C GLN A 293 -6.13 -14.05 -39.45
N SER A 294 -6.81 -13.27 -40.31
CA SER A 294 -6.75 -11.80 -40.23
C SER A 294 -7.21 -11.29 -38.86
N ALA A 295 -8.32 -11.84 -38.34
CA ALA A 295 -8.86 -11.48 -37.03
C ALA A 295 -7.86 -11.69 -35.89
N ILE A 296 -7.08 -12.79 -35.93
CA ILE A 296 -6.06 -13.06 -34.92
C ILE A 296 -4.91 -12.06 -34.98
N HIS A 297 -4.48 -11.64 -36.18
CA HIS A 297 -3.45 -10.60 -36.31
C HIS A 297 -3.92 -9.23 -35.80
N TRP A 298 -5.17 -8.86 -36.09
CA TRP A 298 -5.79 -7.66 -35.51
C TRP A 298 -5.86 -7.75 -33.98
N PHE A 299 -6.27 -8.89 -33.45
CA PHE A 299 -6.34 -9.10 -32.01
C PHE A 299 -4.97 -9.05 -31.35
N ALA A 300 -3.95 -9.72 -31.91
CA ALA A 300 -2.59 -9.72 -31.39
C ALA A 300 -2.00 -8.31 -31.35
N ARG A 301 -2.18 -7.53 -32.43
CA ARG A 301 -1.73 -6.13 -32.46
C ARG A 301 -2.48 -5.25 -31.47
N GLY A 302 -3.79 -5.46 -31.32
CA GLY A 302 -4.59 -4.79 -30.31
C GLY A 302 -4.14 -5.09 -28.88
N LEU A 303 -3.71 -6.32 -28.62
CA LEU A 303 -3.12 -6.73 -27.36
C LEU A 303 -1.77 -6.05 -27.10
N ASP A 304 -0.92 -5.93 -28.11
CA ASP A 304 0.34 -5.21 -27.98
C ASP A 304 0.11 -3.73 -27.67
N PHE A 305 -0.81 -3.07 -28.38
CA PHE A 305 -1.21 -1.69 -28.10
C PHE A 305 -1.73 -1.53 -26.67
N TYR A 306 -2.57 -2.45 -26.21
CA TYR A 306 -3.07 -2.46 -24.84
C TYR A 306 -1.93 -2.57 -23.81
N LEU A 307 -0.97 -3.46 -24.06
CA LEU A 307 0.18 -3.69 -23.18
C LEU A 307 1.09 -2.45 -23.09
N VAL A 308 1.29 -1.72 -24.20
CA VAL A 308 2.03 -0.44 -24.21
C VAL A 308 1.18 0.77 -23.80
N GLN A 309 -0.03 0.55 -23.26
CA GLN A 309 -0.97 1.56 -22.77
C GLN A 309 -1.58 2.48 -23.85
N ASP A 310 -1.52 2.12 -25.13
CA ASP A 310 -2.28 2.78 -26.20
C ASP A 310 -3.68 2.14 -26.33
N LEU A 311 -4.58 2.54 -25.43
CA LEU A 311 -5.93 1.97 -25.35
C LEU A 311 -6.79 2.32 -26.57
N ILE A 312 -6.59 3.48 -27.19
CA ILE A 312 -7.39 3.92 -28.35
C ILE A 312 -7.09 3.02 -29.55
N SER A 313 -5.80 2.81 -29.85
CA SER A 313 -5.39 1.89 -30.92
C SER A 313 -5.81 0.45 -30.62
N ALA A 314 -5.70 0.02 -29.37
CA ALA A 314 -6.17 -1.31 -28.96
C ALA A 314 -7.67 -1.51 -29.21
N ILE A 315 -8.54 -0.56 -28.82
CA ILE A 315 -9.99 -0.63 -29.03
C ILE A 315 -10.33 -0.68 -30.52
N ALA A 316 -9.62 0.10 -31.34
CA ALA A 316 -9.80 0.10 -32.79
C ALA A 316 -9.44 -1.26 -33.40
N ASP A 317 -8.28 -1.82 -33.03
CA ASP A 317 -7.81 -3.11 -33.53
C ASP A 317 -8.69 -4.28 -33.07
N TYR A 318 -9.16 -4.29 -31.83
CA TYR A 318 -10.14 -5.28 -31.38
C TYR A 318 -11.46 -5.16 -32.16
N SER A 319 -11.85 -3.95 -32.56
CA SER A 319 -13.05 -3.75 -33.38
C SER A 319 -12.87 -4.30 -34.79
N SER A 320 -11.69 -4.14 -35.38
CA SER A 320 -11.32 -4.76 -36.65
C SER A 320 -11.26 -6.29 -36.54
N ALA A 321 -10.72 -6.83 -35.45
CA ALA A 321 -10.70 -8.27 -35.18
C ALA A 321 -12.11 -8.86 -35.14
N ILE A 322 -13.03 -8.20 -34.43
CA ILE A 322 -14.44 -8.60 -34.34
C ILE A 322 -15.17 -8.48 -35.68
N ALA A 323 -14.83 -7.48 -36.49
CA ALA A 323 -15.42 -7.33 -37.82
C ALA A 323 -14.96 -8.45 -38.77
N ALA A 324 -13.72 -8.93 -38.62
CA ALA A 324 -13.17 -10.05 -39.39
C ALA A 324 -13.69 -11.40 -38.89
N ASP A 325 -13.77 -11.61 -37.58
CA ASP A 325 -14.31 -12.81 -36.95
C ASP A 325 -15.19 -12.46 -35.74
N GLY A 326 -16.51 -12.46 -35.96
CA GLY A 326 -17.49 -12.19 -34.92
C GLY A 326 -17.63 -13.29 -33.87
N SER A 327 -16.97 -14.44 -34.04
CA SER A 327 -16.94 -15.53 -33.05
C SER A 327 -15.77 -15.44 -32.07
N LEU A 328 -14.81 -14.53 -32.32
CA LEU A 328 -13.61 -14.35 -31.50
C LEU A 328 -13.94 -13.65 -30.16
N TRP A 329 -14.46 -14.41 -29.20
CA TRP A 329 -14.92 -13.91 -27.91
C TRP A 329 -13.83 -13.15 -27.13
N VAL A 330 -12.57 -13.56 -27.23
CA VAL A 330 -11.45 -12.91 -26.53
C VAL A 330 -11.22 -11.46 -26.98
N ALA A 331 -11.55 -11.14 -28.23
CA ALA A 331 -11.50 -9.76 -28.73
C ALA A 331 -12.60 -8.90 -28.11
N TYR A 332 -13.82 -9.43 -27.94
CA TYR A 332 -14.88 -8.75 -27.19
C TYR A 332 -14.49 -8.53 -25.73
N PHE A 333 -13.91 -9.56 -25.09
CA PHE A 333 -13.50 -9.49 -23.69
C PHE A 333 -12.44 -8.41 -23.45
N ASN A 334 -11.36 -8.41 -24.25
CA ASN A 334 -10.30 -7.42 -24.12
C ASN A 334 -10.75 -6.01 -24.54
N ARG A 335 -11.63 -5.89 -25.55
CA ARG A 335 -12.20 -4.59 -25.92
C ARG A 335 -13.05 -3.99 -24.81
N ALA A 336 -13.83 -4.80 -24.10
CA ALA A 336 -14.61 -4.33 -22.95
C ALA A 336 -13.70 -3.78 -21.84
N VAL A 337 -12.60 -4.48 -21.52
CA VAL A 337 -11.63 -4.03 -20.51
C VAL A 337 -10.92 -2.76 -20.95
N ALA A 338 -10.47 -2.68 -22.21
CA ALA A 338 -9.82 -1.49 -22.75
C ALA A 338 -10.74 -0.26 -22.74
N ARG A 339 -12.01 -0.43 -23.15
CA ARG A 339 -13.04 0.61 -23.07
C ARG A 339 -13.30 1.07 -21.64
N TYR A 340 -13.35 0.14 -20.69
CA TYR A 340 -13.49 0.47 -19.28
C TYR A 340 -12.32 1.33 -18.79
N LYS A 341 -11.09 0.91 -19.08
CA LYS A 341 -9.89 1.68 -18.68
C LYS A 341 -9.87 3.07 -19.31
N GLN A 342 -10.19 3.19 -20.59
CA GLN A 342 -10.29 4.48 -21.26
C GLN A 342 -11.35 5.36 -20.59
N ALA A 343 -12.51 4.81 -20.25
CA ALA A 343 -13.57 5.55 -19.56
C ALA A 343 -13.21 6.00 -18.13
N GLN A 344 -12.27 5.31 -17.47
CA GLN A 344 -11.73 5.76 -16.18
C GLN A 344 -10.77 6.93 -16.38
N ILE A 345 -9.84 6.83 -17.34
CA ILE A 345 -8.90 7.91 -17.69
C ILE A 345 -9.65 9.18 -18.10
N ASP A 346 -10.61 9.05 -19.02
CA ASP A 346 -11.43 10.18 -19.50
C ASP A 346 -12.22 10.82 -18.33
N GLY A 347 -12.65 10.00 -17.37
CA GLY A 347 -13.35 10.43 -16.17
C GLY A 347 -12.46 11.21 -15.19
N GLU A 348 -11.24 10.74 -14.98
CA GLU A 348 -10.23 11.39 -14.13
C GLU A 348 -9.80 12.74 -14.73
N GLU A 349 -9.46 12.78 -16.02
CA GLU A 349 -9.11 14.02 -16.73
C GLU A 349 -10.24 15.07 -16.68
N ALA A 350 -11.50 14.63 -16.82
CA ALA A 350 -12.66 15.51 -16.72
C ALA A 350 -12.91 16.05 -15.31
N ASN A 351 -12.49 15.31 -14.27
CA ASN A 351 -12.68 15.72 -12.87
C ASN A 351 -11.67 16.81 -12.46
N GLU A 352 -10.46 16.81 -13.05
CA GLU A 352 -9.45 17.86 -12.85
C GLU A 352 -9.82 19.20 -13.52
N LEU A 353 -10.61 19.17 -14.59
CA LEU A 353 -10.94 20.34 -15.43
C LEU A 353 -12.25 21.05 -15.07
N VAL A 354 -12.82 20.77 -13.88
CA VAL A 354 -14.15 21.22 -13.38
C VAL A 354 -15.31 20.46 -14.05
N SER A 355 -16.03 19.69 -13.23
CA SER A 355 -17.10 18.76 -13.61
C SER A 355 -18.28 19.42 -14.34
N ASP A 356 -18.47 19.11 -15.61
CA ASP A 356 -19.69 19.40 -16.36
C ASP A 356 -20.59 18.16 -16.43
N ALA A 357 -21.91 18.32 -16.47
CA ALA A 357 -22.87 17.19 -16.53
C ALA A 357 -22.71 16.32 -17.80
N SER A 358 -21.98 16.84 -18.80
CA SER A 358 -21.62 16.16 -20.04
C SER A 358 -20.63 15.00 -19.82
N SER A 359 -19.71 15.09 -18.84
CA SER A 359 -18.70 14.03 -18.60
C SER A 359 -19.32 12.76 -18.02
N VAL A 360 -20.28 12.89 -17.12
CA VAL A 360 -21.03 11.77 -16.51
C VAL A 360 -21.85 11.02 -17.56
N GLY A 361 -22.47 11.74 -18.50
CA GLY A 361 -23.20 11.12 -19.62
C GLY A 361 -22.30 10.33 -20.57
N THR A 362 -21.05 10.79 -20.74
CA THR A 362 -20.05 10.15 -21.62
C THR A 362 -19.51 8.86 -20.98
N GLN A 363 -19.20 8.89 -19.68
CA GLN A 363 -18.75 7.69 -18.95
C GLN A 363 -19.83 6.60 -18.91
N TYR A 364 -21.10 6.98 -18.70
CA TYR A 364 -22.22 6.04 -18.73
C TYR A 364 -22.38 5.38 -20.10
N ALA A 365 -22.22 6.13 -21.20
CA ALA A 365 -22.25 5.58 -22.55
C ALA A 365 -21.11 4.58 -22.81
N SER A 366 -19.90 4.87 -22.33
CA SER A 366 -18.76 3.94 -22.42
C SER A 366 -19.00 2.65 -21.64
N TYR A 367 -19.60 2.72 -20.44
CA TYR A 367 -19.96 1.52 -19.68
C TYR A 367 -21.02 0.66 -20.38
N GLN A 368 -22.00 1.28 -21.05
CA GLN A 368 -22.98 0.54 -21.85
C GLN A 368 -22.33 -0.24 -23.01
N LEU A 369 -21.29 0.34 -23.65
CA LEU A 369 -20.51 -0.37 -24.67
C LEU A 369 -19.73 -1.56 -24.06
N CYS A 370 -19.21 -1.42 -22.84
CA CYS A 370 -18.56 -2.52 -22.12
C CYS A 370 -19.56 -3.65 -21.82
N LEU A 371 -20.76 -3.32 -21.34
CA LEU A 371 -21.82 -4.30 -21.07
C LEU A 371 -22.25 -5.05 -22.34
N ALA A 372 -22.34 -4.36 -23.49
CA ALA A 372 -22.68 -4.97 -24.76
C ALA A 372 -21.60 -5.97 -25.22
N ASP A 373 -20.32 -5.62 -25.09
CA ASP A 373 -19.20 -6.52 -25.41
C ASP A 373 -19.19 -7.74 -24.48
N LEU A 374 -19.35 -7.55 -23.17
CA LEU A 374 -19.39 -8.65 -22.20
C LEU A 374 -20.61 -9.55 -22.39
N GLY A 375 -21.76 -8.99 -22.78
CA GLY A 375 -22.93 -9.76 -23.20
C GLY A 375 -22.62 -10.68 -24.39
N LYS A 376 -21.84 -10.19 -25.36
CA LYS A 376 -21.37 -11.03 -26.49
C LYS A 376 -20.39 -12.11 -26.07
N VAL A 377 -19.50 -11.83 -25.13
CA VAL A 377 -18.63 -12.88 -24.57
C VAL A 377 -19.48 -13.98 -23.91
N ILE A 378 -20.52 -13.62 -23.17
CA ILE A 378 -21.41 -14.57 -22.51
C ILE A 378 -22.23 -15.39 -23.52
N ASP A 379 -22.67 -14.78 -24.63
CA ASP A 379 -23.36 -15.50 -25.72
C ASP A 379 -22.43 -16.54 -26.39
N LEU A 380 -21.14 -16.22 -26.55
CA LEU A 380 -20.15 -17.05 -27.26
C LEU A 380 -19.45 -18.08 -26.37
N ALA A 381 -19.15 -17.72 -25.12
CA ALA A 381 -18.44 -18.52 -24.12
C ALA A 381 -19.19 -18.45 -22.77
N PRO A 382 -20.34 -19.13 -22.64
CA PRO A 382 -21.23 -18.99 -21.47
C PRO A 382 -20.62 -19.50 -20.16
N ASP A 383 -19.64 -20.41 -20.23
CA ASP A 383 -18.91 -20.97 -19.09
C ASP A 383 -17.70 -20.10 -18.66
N PHE A 384 -17.42 -19.01 -19.38
CA PHE A 384 -16.36 -18.07 -19.06
C PHE A 384 -16.78 -17.13 -17.93
N ALA A 385 -16.63 -17.61 -16.69
CA ALA A 385 -17.07 -16.92 -15.47
C ALA A 385 -16.50 -15.49 -15.32
N TYR A 386 -15.33 -15.19 -15.91
CA TYR A 386 -14.71 -13.87 -15.85
C TYR A 386 -15.49 -12.78 -16.61
N ALA A 387 -16.23 -13.15 -17.67
CA ALA A 387 -17.10 -12.19 -18.36
C ALA A 387 -18.29 -11.76 -17.49
N TRP A 388 -18.91 -12.71 -16.78
CA TRP A 388 -19.97 -12.44 -15.82
C TRP A 388 -19.46 -11.59 -14.66
N TYR A 389 -18.29 -11.91 -14.11
CA TYR A 389 -17.67 -11.12 -13.04
C TYR A 389 -17.37 -9.69 -13.50
N ASN A 390 -16.78 -9.53 -14.69
CA ASN A 390 -16.51 -8.20 -15.23
C ASN A 390 -17.80 -7.42 -15.47
N ARG A 391 -18.86 -8.06 -15.98
CA ARG A 391 -20.16 -7.41 -16.22
C ARG A 391 -20.79 -6.94 -14.91
N ALA A 392 -20.71 -7.77 -13.88
CA ALA A 392 -21.14 -7.43 -12.53
C ALA A 392 -20.39 -6.21 -11.97
N ASN A 393 -19.06 -6.15 -12.13
CA ASN A 393 -18.26 -5.01 -11.72
C ASN A 393 -18.71 -3.72 -12.42
N ILE A 394 -18.95 -3.77 -13.74
CA ILE A 394 -19.45 -2.60 -14.51
C ILE A 394 -20.83 -2.16 -14.00
N HIS A 395 -21.76 -3.10 -13.78
CA HIS A 395 -23.06 -2.78 -13.18
C HIS A 395 -22.92 -2.12 -11.81
N ALA A 396 -22.01 -2.61 -10.97
CA ALA A 396 -21.75 -2.03 -9.65
C ALA A 396 -21.14 -0.61 -9.73
N MET A 397 -20.27 -0.34 -10.70
CA MET A 397 -19.75 1.01 -10.97
C MET A 397 -20.85 1.98 -11.42
N MET A 398 -21.82 1.48 -12.18
CA MET A 398 -23.03 2.22 -12.57
C MET A 398 -24.07 2.34 -11.44
N GLN A 399 -23.77 1.84 -10.24
CA GLN A 399 -24.66 1.76 -9.07
C GLN A 399 -25.92 0.88 -9.29
N ASP A 400 -25.94 0.05 -10.33
CA ASP A 400 -26.95 -0.99 -10.51
C ASP A 400 -26.55 -2.26 -9.74
N TYR A 401 -26.61 -2.16 -8.41
CA TYR A 401 -26.19 -3.23 -7.52
C TYR A 401 -27.05 -4.49 -7.65
N ASN A 402 -28.32 -4.37 -8.06
CA ASN A 402 -29.20 -5.54 -8.25
C ASN A 402 -28.75 -6.36 -9.47
N ALA A 403 -28.47 -5.71 -10.60
CA ALA A 403 -27.89 -6.39 -11.76
C ALA A 403 -26.52 -6.98 -11.44
N ALA A 404 -25.67 -6.24 -10.72
CA ALA A 404 -24.36 -6.74 -10.30
C ALA A 404 -24.47 -8.02 -9.45
N ILE A 405 -25.38 -8.05 -8.47
CA ILE A 405 -25.60 -9.22 -7.62
C ILE A 405 -26.09 -10.42 -8.43
N ALA A 406 -26.96 -10.21 -9.42
CA ALA A 406 -27.43 -11.28 -10.29
C ALA A 406 -26.25 -11.92 -11.05
N ASP A 407 -25.38 -11.10 -11.65
CA ASP A 407 -24.21 -11.60 -12.37
C ASP A 407 -23.19 -12.28 -11.44
N TYR A 408 -22.92 -11.73 -10.24
CA TYR A 408 -22.06 -12.42 -9.26
C TYR A 408 -22.63 -13.77 -8.81
N ASN A 409 -23.96 -13.92 -8.77
CA ASN A 409 -24.56 -15.22 -8.45
C ASN A 409 -24.24 -16.26 -9.51
N GLU A 410 -24.25 -15.89 -10.79
CA GLU A 410 -23.86 -16.78 -11.89
C GLU A 410 -22.38 -17.18 -11.78
N VAL A 411 -21.49 -16.22 -11.49
CA VAL A 411 -20.05 -16.50 -11.24
C VAL A 411 -19.88 -17.54 -10.14
N ILE A 412 -20.59 -17.36 -9.02
CA ILE A 412 -20.50 -18.25 -7.85
C ILE A 412 -21.14 -19.61 -8.11
N ALA A 413 -22.18 -19.66 -8.95
CA ALA A 413 -22.79 -20.92 -9.37
C ALA A 413 -21.84 -21.74 -10.25
N MET A 414 -21.10 -21.10 -11.15
CA MET A 414 -20.08 -21.74 -11.99
C MET A 414 -18.84 -22.14 -11.18
N ASN A 415 -18.35 -21.24 -10.32
CA ASN A 415 -17.18 -21.47 -9.49
C ASN A 415 -17.43 -21.05 -8.04
N PRO A 416 -17.84 -21.98 -7.16
CA PRO A 416 -18.06 -21.70 -5.75
C PRO A 416 -16.83 -21.28 -4.95
N SER A 417 -15.63 -21.40 -5.53
CA SER A 417 -14.35 -21.00 -4.93
C SER A 417 -13.83 -19.64 -5.41
N PHE A 418 -14.60 -18.92 -6.23
CA PHE A 418 -14.24 -17.60 -6.75
C PHE A 418 -14.36 -16.53 -5.67
N ALA A 419 -13.26 -16.28 -4.94
CA ALA A 419 -13.23 -15.41 -3.77
C ALA A 419 -13.64 -13.96 -4.07
N GLU A 420 -13.16 -13.42 -5.19
CA GLU A 420 -13.37 -12.04 -5.62
C GLU A 420 -14.85 -11.76 -5.91
N ALA A 421 -15.58 -12.75 -6.44
CA ALA A 421 -17.01 -12.65 -6.68
C ALA A 421 -17.80 -12.52 -5.37
N TYR A 422 -17.43 -13.28 -4.32
CA TYR A 422 -18.02 -13.09 -2.99
C TYR A 422 -17.66 -11.72 -2.41
N TYR A 423 -16.42 -11.27 -2.59
CA TYR A 423 -16.00 -9.96 -2.07
C TYR A 423 -16.82 -8.83 -2.69
N ASN A 424 -16.86 -8.74 -4.02
CA ASN A 424 -17.57 -7.67 -4.72
C ASN A 424 -19.09 -7.78 -4.59
N ARG A 425 -19.67 -9.00 -4.56
CA ARG A 425 -21.11 -9.20 -4.25
C ARG A 425 -21.44 -8.75 -2.84
N GLY A 426 -20.56 -9.04 -1.88
CA GLY A 426 -20.66 -8.58 -0.51
C GLY A 426 -20.74 -7.06 -0.44
N LEU A 427 -19.85 -6.37 -1.14
CA LEU A 427 -19.87 -4.90 -1.25
C LEU A 427 -21.16 -4.36 -1.89
N ALA A 428 -21.58 -4.93 -3.02
CA ALA A 428 -22.83 -4.54 -3.68
C ALA A 428 -24.05 -4.69 -2.75
N ARG A 429 -24.10 -5.76 -1.94
CA ARG A 429 -25.14 -5.98 -0.93
C ARG A 429 -25.07 -4.96 0.21
N LEU A 430 -23.88 -4.59 0.67
CA LEU A 430 -23.69 -3.54 1.66
C LEU A 430 -24.18 -2.18 1.14
N PHE A 431 -23.90 -1.83 -0.12
CA PHE A 431 -24.41 -0.61 -0.73
C PHE A 431 -25.94 -0.58 -0.88
N LEU A 432 -26.59 -1.74 -1.00
CA LEU A 432 -28.05 -1.89 -0.94
C LEU A 432 -28.62 -1.91 0.51
N GLY A 433 -27.78 -1.82 1.54
CA GLY A 433 -28.18 -1.92 2.94
C GLY A 433 -28.47 -3.34 3.43
N GLN A 434 -28.12 -4.37 2.65
CA GLN A 434 -28.29 -5.78 3.02
C GLN A 434 -27.10 -6.29 3.86
N ASN A 435 -26.91 -5.69 5.04
CA ASN A 435 -25.70 -5.87 5.85
C ASN A 435 -25.42 -7.33 6.24
N GLU A 436 -26.45 -8.09 6.65
CA GLU A 436 -26.29 -9.50 7.02
C GLU A 436 -25.83 -10.38 5.84
N LEU A 437 -26.37 -10.14 4.64
CA LEU A 437 -25.99 -10.91 3.46
C LEU A 437 -24.63 -10.48 2.92
N GLY A 438 -24.31 -9.19 2.98
CA GLY A 438 -23.02 -8.64 2.58
C GLY A 438 -21.88 -9.14 3.47
N THR A 439 -22.06 -9.12 4.79
CA THR A 439 -21.06 -9.64 5.75
C THR A 439 -20.82 -11.14 5.62
N ARG A 440 -21.86 -11.93 5.32
CA ARG A 440 -21.72 -13.37 5.01
C ARG A 440 -20.86 -13.62 3.78
N ASP A 441 -21.10 -12.85 2.71
CA ASP A 441 -20.31 -12.97 1.49
C ASP A 441 -18.85 -12.56 1.72
N LEU A 442 -18.60 -11.45 2.42
CA LEU A 442 -17.25 -11.04 2.80
C LEU A 442 -16.55 -12.08 3.69
N SER A 443 -17.27 -12.74 4.59
CA SER A 443 -16.72 -13.85 5.39
C SER A 443 -16.27 -14.99 4.49
N LYS A 444 -17.09 -15.33 3.48
CA LYS A 444 -16.75 -16.38 2.52
C LYS A 444 -15.54 -16.02 1.66
N ALA A 445 -15.44 -14.76 1.22
CA ALA A 445 -14.27 -14.26 0.50
C ALA A 445 -12.99 -14.39 1.35
N GLY A 446 -13.07 -14.05 2.64
CA GLY A 446 -11.98 -14.22 3.59
C GLY A 446 -11.56 -15.68 3.80
N GLU A 447 -12.51 -16.61 3.88
CA GLU A 447 -12.24 -18.06 3.95
C GLU A 447 -11.50 -18.57 2.71
N LEU A 448 -11.80 -18.01 1.54
CA LEU A 448 -11.22 -18.39 0.25
C LEU A 448 -9.87 -17.71 -0.04
N GLY A 449 -9.34 -16.91 0.90
CA GLY A 449 -7.99 -16.34 0.84
C GLY A 449 -7.93 -14.81 0.72
N LEU A 450 -9.06 -14.11 0.58
CA LEU A 450 -9.09 -12.65 0.57
C LEU A 450 -9.21 -12.08 1.99
N TYR A 451 -8.15 -12.20 2.78
CA TYR A 451 -8.14 -11.80 4.20
C TYR A 451 -8.52 -10.33 4.45
N GLY A 452 -8.31 -9.46 3.45
CA GLY A 452 -8.78 -8.06 3.49
C GLY A 452 -10.30 -7.92 3.71
N ALA A 453 -11.09 -8.93 3.34
CA ALA A 453 -12.54 -8.94 3.54
C ALA A 453 -12.96 -8.87 5.01
N TYR A 454 -12.17 -9.46 5.93
CA TYR A 454 -12.49 -9.46 7.36
C TYR A 454 -12.46 -8.04 7.98
N ASN A 455 -11.64 -7.15 7.42
CA ASN A 455 -11.57 -5.76 7.86
C ASN A 455 -12.88 -5.02 7.55
N LEU A 456 -13.52 -5.34 6.42
CA LEU A 456 -14.80 -4.76 6.03
C LEU A 456 -15.96 -5.28 6.89
N ILE A 457 -15.98 -6.58 7.23
CA ILE A 457 -17.01 -7.16 8.11
C ILE A 457 -17.06 -6.44 9.45
N LYS A 458 -15.89 -6.11 10.02
CA LYS A 458 -15.81 -5.40 11.31
C LYS A 458 -16.40 -3.99 11.28
N ARG A 459 -16.50 -3.39 10.10
CA ARG A 459 -16.99 -2.03 9.90
C ARG A 459 -18.48 -1.96 9.61
N PHE A 460 -19.02 -2.98 8.93
CA PHE A 460 -20.43 -3.03 8.50
C PHE A 460 -21.28 -4.09 9.23
N GLY A 461 -20.68 -4.84 10.16
CA GLY A 461 -21.32 -5.92 10.92
C GLY A 461 -21.91 -5.51 12.28
N GLU A 462 -21.91 -4.22 12.61
CA GLU A 462 -22.67 -3.62 13.73
C GLU A 462 -23.90 -2.88 13.18
#